data_AF-A0A0G4E5E6-F1
#
_entry.id   AF-A0A0G4E5E6-F1
#
_cell.length_a   1.000
_cell.length_b   1.000
_cell.length_c   1.000
_cell.angle_alpha   90.00
_cell.angle_beta   90.00
_cell.angle_gamma   90.00
#
_symmetry.space_group_name_H-M   'P 1'
#
loop_
_entity.id
_entity.type
_entity.pdbx_description
1 polymer ?
#
loop_
_entity_poly.entity_id
_entity_poly.type
_entity_poly.pdbx_seq_one_letter_code
_entity_poly.pdbx_strand_id
1 'polypeptide(L)' 'MTTKAQFDKAAQNLLGDEKYSDLLNSGFSRPDFCREIAQDEFVDNLFSPSTKQADLDLIRRVADRLWKGDGVTGLDD' A
#
# COMPACT_ATOMS: atom_id res chain seq x y z
N MET A 1 -7.00 -1.44 14.85
CA MET A 1 -6.61 -0.37 13.91
C MET A 1 -5.40 -0.85 13.15
N THR A 2 -5.20 -0.37 11.92
CA THR A 2 -4.00 -0.68 11.13
C THR A 2 -2.93 0.36 11.48
N THR A 3 -1.70 -0.06 11.76
CA THR A 3 -0.60 0.87 12.05
C THR A 3 0.15 1.26 10.78
N LYS A 4 0.90 2.37 10.82
CA LYS A 4 1.78 2.77 9.71
C LYS A 4 2.76 1.68 9.33
N ALA A 5 3.39 1.05 10.33
CA ALA A 5 4.33 -0.05 10.10
C ALA A 5 3.69 -1.26 9.41
N GLN A 6 2.42 -1.58 9.73
CA GLN A 6 1.70 -2.67 9.05
C GLN A 6 1.38 -2.32 7.59
N PHE A 7 1.02 -1.07 7.30
CA PHE A 7 0.82 -0.60 5.94
C PHE A 7 2.11 -0.62 5.13
N ASP A 8 3.18 -0.04 5.69
CA ASP A 8 4.49 0.07 5.04
C ASP A 8 5.04 -1.33 4.73
N LYS A 9 4.87 -2.30 5.64
CA LYS A 9 5.21 -3.71 5.41
C LYS A 9 4.36 -4.38 4.32
N ALA A 10 3.05 -4.13 4.30
CA ALA A 10 2.18 -4.68 3.26
C ALA A 10 2.52 -4.10 1.88
N ALA A 11 2.82 -2.80 1.80
CA ALA A 11 3.25 -2.15 0.57
C ALA A 11 4.59 -2.70 0.08
N GLN A 12 5.56 -2.88 0.99
CA GLN A 12 6.84 -3.51 0.69
C GLN A 12 6.69 -4.95 0.17
N ASN A 13 5.81 -5.75 0.78
CA ASN A 13 5.55 -7.12 0.32
C ASN A 13 4.95 -7.17 -1.10
N LEU A 14 4.07 -6.22 -1.43
CA LEU A 14 3.35 -6.20 -2.70
C LEU A 14 4.16 -5.58 -3.84
N LEU A 15 4.96 -4.56 -3.57
CA LEU A 15 5.79 -3.89 -4.56
C LEU A 15 7.16 -4.55 -4.72
N GLY A 16 7.62 -5.27 -3.70
CA GLY A 16 9.00 -5.73 -3.57
C GLY A 16 9.90 -4.68 -2.94
N ASP A 17 11.01 -5.14 -2.35
CA ASP A 17 11.93 -4.31 -1.56
C ASP A 17 12.56 -3.16 -2.37
N GLU A 18 12.97 -3.46 -3.61
CA GLU A 18 13.61 -2.51 -4.51
C GLU A 18 12.64 -1.38 -4.91
N LYS A 19 11.48 -1.74 -5.49
CA LYS A 19 10.47 -0.77 -5.92
C LYS A 19 9.93 0.04 -4.73
N TYR A 20 9.70 -0.60 -3.59
CA TYR A 20 9.24 0.10 -2.39
C TYR A 20 10.26 1.15 -1.91
N SER A 21 11.54 0.78 -1.86
CA SER A 21 12.62 1.70 -1.46
C SER A 21 12.77 2.87 -2.43
N ASP A 22 12.69 2.61 -3.73
CA ASP A 22 12.78 3.65 -4.76
C ASP A 22 11.64 4.67 -4.67
N LEU A 23 10.41 4.19 -4.48
CA LEU A 23 9.24 5.03 -4.31
C LEU A 23 9.32 5.85 -3.01
N LEU A 24 9.75 5.23 -1.91
CA LEU A 24 9.94 5.90 -0.63
C LEU A 24 10.99 7.01 -0.73
N ASN A 25 12.12 6.74 -1.38
CA ASN A 25 13.19 7.73 -1.63
C ASN A 25 12.73 8.86 -2.57
N SER A 26 11.79 8.57 -3.46
CA SER A 26 11.14 9.56 -4.34
C SER A 26 10.11 10.43 -3.62
N GLY A 27 9.89 10.21 -2.33
CA GLY A 27 8.97 11.00 -1.50
C GLY A 27 7.50 10.58 -1.62
N PHE A 28 7.21 9.35 -2.08
CA PHE A 28 5.84 8.86 -2.15
C PHE A 28 5.17 8.88 -0.78
N SER A 29 3.98 9.46 -0.75
CA SER A 29 3.12 9.38 0.43
C SER A 29 2.32 8.06 0.41
N ARG A 30 1.76 7.67 1.56
CA ARG A 30 0.91 6.47 1.68
C ARG A 30 -0.28 6.44 0.71
N PRO A 31 -0.96 7.57 0.44
CA PRO A 31 -1.92 7.66 -0.66
C PRO A 31 -1.33 7.31 -2.04
N ASP A 32 -0.11 7.74 -2.33
CA ASP A 32 0.57 7.44 -3.60
C ASP A 32 0.91 5.95 -3.69
N PHE A 33 1.36 5.33 -2.60
CA PHE A 33 1.52 3.87 -2.51
C PHE A 33 0.22 3.12 -2.78
N CYS A 34 -0.91 3.57 -2.21
CA CYS A 34 -2.21 2.97 -2.50
C CYS A 34 -2.58 3.05 -3.99
N ARG A 35 -2.27 4.19 -4.63
CA ARG A 35 -2.52 4.39 -6.07
C ARG A 35 -1.63 3.49 -6.92
N GLU A 36 -0.35 3.42 -6.62
CA GLU A 36 0.62 2.59 -7.35
C GLU A 36 0.25 1.11 -7.26
N ILE A 37 -0.07 0.63 -6.05
CA ILE A 37 -0.43 -0.76 -5.83
C ILE A 37 -1.75 -1.11 -6.53
N ALA A 38 -2.71 -0.19 -6.57
CA ALA A 38 -3.94 -0.39 -7.34
C ALA A 38 -3.69 -0.45 -8.85
N GLN A 39 -2.76 0.36 -9.37
CA GLN A 39 -2.37 0.33 -10.79
C GLN A 39 -1.66 -0.98 -11.12
N ASP A 40 -0.64 -1.36 -10.35
CA ASP A 40 0.10 -2.61 -10.54
C ASP A 40 -0.79 -3.85 -10.37
N GLU A 41 -1.75 -3.85 -9.43
CA GLU A 41 -2.72 -4.95 -9.28
C GLU A 41 -3.53 -5.12 -10.56
N PHE A 42 -4.00 -4.01 -11.13
CA PHE A 42 -4.83 -4.01 -12.32
C PHE A 42 -4.10 -4.54 -13.56
N VAL A 43 -2.79 -4.26 -13.67
CA VAL A 43 -1.95 -4.77 -14.77
C VAL A 43 -1.19 -6.06 -14.42
N ASP A 44 -1.51 -6.69 -13.28
CA ASP A 44 -0.88 -7.89 -12.73
C ASP A 44 0.66 -7.84 -12.62
N ASN A 45 1.19 -6.66 -12.30
CA ASN A 45 2.63 -6.40 -12.18
C ASN A 45 3.12 -6.38 -10.71
N LEU A 46 2.23 -6.67 -9.75
CA LEU A 46 2.63 -6.77 -8.34
C LEU A 46 3.52 -7.98 -8.11
N PHE A 47 4.50 -7.81 -7.22
CA PHE A 47 5.19 -8.94 -6.62
C PHE A 47 4.13 -9.86 -6.00
N SER A 48 4.27 -11.18 -6.20
CA SER A 48 3.28 -12.16 -5.74
C SER A 48 3.82 -12.93 -4.54
N PRO A 49 3.81 -12.32 -3.33
CA PRO A 49 4.19 -13.01 -2.11
C PRO A 49 3.08 -13.98 -1.68
N SER A 50 3.42 -14.92 -0.80
CA SER A 50 2.47 -15.85 -0.17
C SER A 50 1.34 -15.14 0.60
N THR A 51 1.53 -13.87 0.97
CA THR A 51 0.60 -13.04 1.74
C THR A 51 -0.19 -12.04 0.88
N LYS A 52 -0.06 -12.08 -0.46
CA LYS A 52 -0.61 -11.09 -1.41
C LYS A 52 -2.04 -10.66 -1.07
N GLN A 53 -2.93 -11.61 -0.81
CA GLN A 53 -4.34 -11.30 -0.53
C GLN A 53 -4.53 -10.52 0.77
N ALA A 54 -3.81 -10.86 1.84
CA ALA A 54 -3.91 -10.19 3.13
C ALA A 54 -3.32 -8.77 3.06
N ASP A 55 -2.20 -8.61 2.36
CA ASP A 55 -1.57 -7.32 2.14
C ASP A 55 -2.48 -6.41 1.29
N LEU A 56 -3.12 -6.95 0.23
CA LEU A 56 -4.09 -6.23 -0.58
C LEU A 56 -5.32 -5.82 0.24
N ASP A 57 -5.84 -6.70 1.09
CA ASP A 57 -6.98 -6.39 1.97
C ASP A 57 -6.69 -5.21 2.90
N LEU A 58 -5.47 -5.17 3.44
CA LEU A 58 -5.00 -4.09 4.31
C LEU A 58 -4.93 -2.77 3.54
N ILE A 59 -4.30 -2.77 2.37
CA ILE A 59 -4.14 -1.56 1.55
C ILE A 59 -5.48 -1.07 1.01
N ARG A 60 -6.39 -1.96 0.60
CA ARG A 60 -7.75 -1.62 0.17
C ARG A 60 -8.53 -0.89 1.25
N ARG A 61 -8.41 -1.30 2.53
CA ARG A 61 -9.08 -0.60 3.65
C ARG A 61 -8.55 0.82 3.84
N VAL A 62 -7.24 1.02 3.69
CA VAL A 62 -6.62 2.35 3.79
C VAL A 62 -7.03 3.22 2.60
N ALA A 63 -7.03 2.66 1.40
CA ALA A 63 -7.46 3.34 0.18
C ALA A 63 -8.94 3.74 0.22
N ASP A 64 -9.83 2.88 0.72
CA ASP A 64 -11.26 3.18 0.85
C ASP A 64 -11.50 4.38 1.79
N ARG A 65 -10.79 4.44 2.92
CA ARG A 65 -10.84 5.60 3.84
C ARG A 65 -10.25 6.88 3.22
N LEU A 66 -9.19 6.75 2.44
CA LEU A 66 -8.56 7.87 1.75
C LEU A 66 -9.42 8.47 0.65
N TRP A 67 -10.04 7.63 -0.19
CA TRP A 67 -10.71 8.09 -1.41
C TRP A 67 -12.22 8.23 -1.26
N LYS A 68 -12.85 7.47 -0.35
CA LYS A 68 -14.29 7.57 -0.07
C LYS A 68 -14.62 8.08 1.33
N GLY A 69 -13.69 7.96 2.28
CA GLY A 69 -13.84 8.44 3.65
C GLY A 69 -13.34 9.88 3.83
N ASP A 70 -12.91 10.21 5.05
CA ASP A 70 -12.52 11.57 5.47
C ASP A 70 -11.20 12.09 4.86
N GLY A 71 -10.66 11.43 3.83
CA GLY A 71 -9.40 11.84 3.18
C GLY A 71 -8.15 11.55 4.00
N VAL A 72 -8.27 10.79 5.10
CA VAL A 72 -7.15 10.40 5.96
C VAL A 72 -6.88 8.91 5.86
N THR A 73 -5.62 8.53 6.06
CA THR A 73 -5.20 7.12 6.05
C THR A 73 -5.84 6.29 7.18
N GLY A 74 -6.21 6.94 8.29
CA GLY A 74 -6.78 6.27 9.46
C GLY A 74 -5.81 5.26 10.08
N LEU A 75 -4.50 5.49 9.90
CA LEU A 75 -3.40 4.69 10.44
C LEU A 75 -2.95 5.26 11.79
N ASP A 76 -2.77 4.37 12.76
CA ASP A 76 -2.14 4.70 14.04
C ASP A 76 -0.61 4.73 13.91
N ASP A 77 0.08 5.42 14.81
CA ASP A 77 1.55 5.51 14.83
C ASP A 77 2.20 4.18 15.24
#